data_AF-A0A1I8B8D6-F1
#
_entry.id   AF-A0A1I8B8D6-F1
#
_cell.length_a   1.000
_cell.length_b   1.000
_cell.length_c   1.000
_cell.angle_alpha   90.00
_cell.angle_beta   90.00
_cell.angle_gamma   90.00
#
_symmetry.space_group_name_H-M   'P 1'
#
loop_
_entity.id
_entity.type
_entity.pdbx_description
1 polymer ?
#
loop_
_entity_poly.entity_id
_entity_poly.type
_entity_poly.pdbx_seq_one_letter_code
_entity_poly.pdbx_strand_id
1 'polypeptide(L)'
;MSTPSTSNRKKTSPFWNYFTIKDSKAVCNLCGTSIAFKPGDTSHLCSHMKHKHKNVEILKYRTEETAPCIFCSKEFNAKTSMDRHFREYKCEIKNFYTTKGWSLAFTVAIAGEVVPTDTLLTFMNENEGKSMVYVVSKGENVTDWLYVGVTTAFDSRFRSHATQKFFVGYGKLRQAVLIKGISMEKSHSEGLLIMANKHLKNKNTEYRNILHCIKCGEDELVHEKVAFWHRQAVQYLIEKWPTLDWKIFNNNIQIKNTNQIIPTTIAEYTSCFNQISPKTRRMVNKRANGFYSP
;
A
#
# COMPACT_ATOMS: atom_id res chain seq x y z
N MET A 1 -35.87 28.58 2.10
CA MET A 1 -35.16 28.53 3.39
C MET A 1 -34.55 27.14 3.53
N SER A 2 -33.23 27.00 3.39
CA SER A 2 -32.56 25.70 3.36
C SER A 2 -32.14 25.28 4.76
N THR A 3 -32.69 24.18 5.26
CA THR A 3 -32.33 23.59 6.56
C THR A 3 -30.95 22.93 6.50
N PRO A 4 -30.02 23.19 7.44
CA PRO A 4 -28.72 22.52 7.47
C PRO A 4 -28.89 21.08 7.93
N SER A 5 -28.60 20.13 7.04
CA SER A 5 -28.50 18.71 7.35
C SER A 5 -27.27 18.45 8.22
N THR A 6 -27.46 18.26 9.52
CA THR A 6 -26.41 17.85 10.46
C THR A 6 -26.19 16.34 10.35
N SER A 7 -25.30 15.91 9.45
CA SER A 7 -24.89 14.50 9.40
C SER A 7 -24.15 14.13 10.70
N ASN A 8 -24.67 13.17 11.46
CA ASN A 8 -24.08 12.60 12.68
C ASN A 8 -22.81 11.80 12.37
N ARG A 9 -21.75 12.47 11.91
CA ARG A 9 -20.41 11.87 11.89
C ARG A 9 -19.89 11.92 13.32
N LYS A 10 -19.60 10.75 13.90
CA LYS A 10 -18.94 10.63 15.21
C LYS A 10 -17.72 11.55 15.21
N LYS A 11 -17.64 12.46 16.19
CA LYS A 11 -16.52 13.40 16.34
C LYS A 11 -15.27 12.60 16.69
N THR A 12 -14.45 12.27 15.68
CA THR A 12 -13.28 11.39 15.78
C THR A 12 -12.06 12.04 16.41
N SER A 13 -12.20 13.11 17.20
CA SER A 13 -11.04 13.83 17.76
C SER A 13 -11.38 14.40 19.14
N PRO A 14 -10.60 14.09 20.21
CA PRO A 14 -10.83 14.58 21.58
C PRO A 14 -10.84 16.11 21.66
N PHE A 15 -10.18 16.77 20.71
CA PHE A 15 -10.22 18.22 20.57
C PHE A 15 -11.66 18.74 20.51
N TRP A 16 -12.57 18.03 19.86
CA TRP A 16 -13.97 18.46 19.75
C TRP A 16 -14.75 18.49 21.07
N ASN A 17 -14.20 17.95 22.17
CA ASN A 17 -14.78 18.10 23.51
C ASN A 17 -14.64 19.55 24.02
N TYR A 18 -13.68 20.31 23.49
CA TYR A 18 -13.39 21.69 23.90
C TYR A 18 -13.94 22.74 22.93
N PHE A 19 -14.61 22.33 21.85
CA PHE A 19 -15.13 23.24 20.83
C PHE A 19 -16.58 22.96 20.46
N THR A 20 -17.35 24.03 20.28
CA THR A 20 -18.70 23.99 19.73
C THR A 20 -18.71 24.61 18.33
N ILE A 21 -19.31 23.93 17.35
CA ILE A 21 -19.39 24.46 15.98
C ILE A 21 -20.57 25.44 15.90
N LYS A 22 -20.31 26.68 15.47
CA LYS A 22 -21.31 27.73 15.20
C LYS A 22 -20.93 28.46 13.90
N ASP A 23 -21.87 28.60 12.96
CA ASP A 23 -21.70 29.36 11.72
C ASP A 23 -20.41 29.02 10.93
N SER A 24 -20.12 27.72 10.79
CA SER A 24 -18.90 27.21 10.13
C SER A 24 -17.58 27.59 10.82
N LYS A 25 -17.64 28.07 12.06
CA LYS A 25 -16.48 28.30 12.93
C LYS A 25 -16.56 27.40 14.15
N ALA A 26 -15.43 27.14 14.78
CA ALA A 26 -15.34 26.43 16.03
C ALA A 26 -15.12 27.45 17.15
N VAL A 27 -16.04 27.49 18.10
CA VAL A 27 -15.99 28.35 19.27
C VAL A 27 -15.37 27.56 20.42
N CYS A 28 -14.27 28.06 20.99
CA CYS A 28 -13.63 27.44 22.14
C CYS A 28 -14.56 27.53 23.36
N ASN A 29 -14.85 26.40 24.00
CA ASN A 29 -15.72 26.35 25.17
C ASN A 29 -15.06 26.96 26.43
N LEU A 30 -13.74 27.18 26.41
CA LEU A 30 -12.97 27.70 27.54
C LEU A 30 -12.78 29.22 27.52
N CYS A 31 -12.60 29.83 26.34
CA CYS A 31 -12.39 31.28 26.21
C CYS A 31 -13.34 31.99 25.24
N GLY A 32 -14.29 31.26 24.64
CA GLY A 32 -15.26 31.83 23.69
C GLY A 32 -14.67 32.26 22.33
N THR A 33 -13.36 32.10 22.11
CA THR A 33 -12.72 32.53 20.85
C THR A 33 -13.28 31.74 19.67
N SER A 34 -13.71 32.45 18.63
CA SER A 34 -14.19 31.86 17.38
C SER A 34 -13.05 31.63 16.40
N ILE A 35 -12.86 30.39 15.96
CA ILE A 35 -11.73 29.96 15.12
C ILE A 35 -12.28 29.40 13.80
N ALA A 36 -11.81 29.94 12.69
CA ALA A 36 -12.07 29.36 11.38
C ALA A 36 -11.31 28.03 11.22
N PHE A 37 -12.00 27.00 10.75
CA PHE A 37 -11.42 25.69 10.49
C PHE A 37 -11.95 25.12 9.16
N LYS A 38 -11.17 24.21 8.57
CA LYS A 38 -11.59 23.43 7.41
C LYS A 38 -12.11 22.08 7.90
N PRO A 39 -13.25 21.56 7.40
CA PRO A 39 -13.71 20.22 7.76
C PRO A 39 -12.62 19.17 7.57
N GLY A 40 -12.34 18.39 8.62
CA GLY A 40 -11.27 17.38 8.64
C GLY A 40 -9.90 17.89 9.10
N ASP A 41 -9.73 19.17 9.36
CA ASP A 41 -8.49 19.77 9.86
C ASP A 41 -8.70 20.40 11.25
N THR A 42 -7.96 19.91 12.24
CA THR A 42 -7.99 20.40 13.62
C THR A 42 -6.72 21.16 14.01
N SER A 43 -5.85 21.50 13.05
CA SER A 43 -4.54 22.11 13.32
C SER A 43 -4.66 23.47 14.02
N HIS A 44 -5.60 24.32 13.59
CA HIS A 44 -5.85 25.62 14.21
C HIS A 44 -6.42 25.50 15.63
N LEU A 45 -7.32 24.53 15.84
CA LEU A 45 -7.92 24.23 17.14
C LEU A 45 -6.84 23.74 18.13
N CYS A 46 -5.97 22.83 17.65
CA CYS A 46 -4.84 22.32 18.41
C CYS A 46 -3.85 23.43 18.78
N SER A 47 -3.50 24.31 17.82
CA SER A 47 -2.64 25.46 18.08
C SER A 47 -3.25 26.40 19.12
N HIS A 48 -4.55 26.72 18.98
CA HIS A 48 -5.24 27.57 19.95
C HIS A 48 -5.17 27.01 21.36
N MET A 49 -5.51 25.73 21.56
CA MET A 49 -5.45 25.10 22.89
C MET A 49 -4.03 25.13 23.46
N LYS A 50 -3.01 24.82 22.66
CA LYS A 50 -1.60 24.85 23.10
C LYS A 50 -1.14 26.24 23.57
N HIS A 51 -1.62 27.31 22.94
CA HIS A 51 -1.14 28.67 23.25
C HIS A 51 -1.98 29.36 24.33
N LYS A 52 -3.31 29.17 24.29
CA LYS A 52 -4.26 29.88 25.17
C LYS A 52 -4.69 29.06 26.38
N HIS A 53 -4.52 27.74 26.34
CA HIS A 53 -4.96 26.80 27.37
C HIS A 53 -3.83 25.82 27.73
N LYS A 54 -2.63 26.35 28.03
CA LYS A 54 -1.43 25.57 28.37
C LYS A 54 -1.62 24.60 29.54
N ASN A 55 -2.51 24.94 30.47
CA ASN A 55 -2.79 24.15 31.66
C ASN A 55 -3.89 23.10 31.44
N VAL A 56 -4.47 23.02 30.24
CA VAL A 56 -5.47 22.01 29.89
C VAL A 56 -4.76 20.88 29.17
N GLU A 57 -4.65 19.73 29.84
CA GLU A 57 -4.13 18.53 29.21
C GLU A 57 -5.17 17.99 28.22
N ILE A 58 -4.87 18.10 26.94
CA ILE A 58 -5.68 17.49 25.89
C ILE A 58 -5.21 16.06 25.75
N LEU A 59 -6.10 15.11 26.04
CA LEU A 59 -5.89 13.70 25.71
C LEU A 59 -5.53 13.61 24.22
N LYS A 60 -4.26 13.31 23.94
CA LYS A 60 -3.84 12.97 22.58
C LYS A 60 -4.59 11.70 22.19
N TYR A 61 -4.86 11.53 20.91
CA TYR A 61 -5.06 10.18 20.34
C TYR A 61 -3.74 9.42 20.56
N ARG A 62 -3.49 8.94 21.78
CA ARG A 62 -2.70 7.74 21.94
C ARG A 62 -3.72 6.65 21.67
N THR A 63 -3.59 5.98 20.53
CA THR A 63 -3.99 4.58 20.54
C THR A 63 -3.07 3.98 21.60
N GLU A 64 -3.61 3.65 22.77
CA GLU A 64 -2.83 3.01 23.84
C GLU A 64 -2.22 1.69 23.33
N GLU A 65 -2.84 1.12 22.30
CA GLU A 65 -2.25 0.09 21.45
C GLU A 65 -1.03 0.63 20.69
N THR A 66 0.15 0.32 21.23
CA THR A 66 1.38 0.32 20.46
C THR A 66 1.43 -0.93 19.59
N ALA A 67 1.99 -0.80 18.40
CA ALA A 67 2.32 -1.93 17.54
C ALA A 67 3.85 -2.01 17.42
N PRO A 68 4.50 -3.11 17.81
CA PRO A 68 5.93 -3.29 17.60
C PRO A 68 6.23 -3.53 16.11
N CYS A 69 7.32 -2.97 15.63
CA CYS A 69 7.91 -3.38 14.36
C CYS A 69 8.55 -4.75 14.56
N ILE A 70 8.08 -5.77 13.86
CA ILE A 70 8.59 -7.14 14.05
C ILE A 70 10.00 -7.38 13.45
N PHE A 71 10.62 -6.39 12.81
CA PHE A 71 12.00 -6.47 12.31
C PHE A 71 13.03 -5.91 13.28
N CYS A 72 12.63 -5.01 14.19
CA CYS A 72 13.56 -4.41 15.16
C CYS A 72 12.93 -4.21 16.54
N SER A 73 11.77 -4.81 16.77
CA SER A 73 10.90 -4.73 17.95
C SER A 73 10.51 -3.32 18.41
N LYS A 74 10.81 -2.28 17.62
CA LYS A 74 10.53 -0.89 17.98
C LYS A 74 9.03 -0.63 18.04
N GLU A 75 8.52 -0.06 19.12
CA GLU A 75 7.11 0.25 19.28
C GLU A 75 6.67 1.53 18.56
N PHE A 76 5.47 1.48 17.98
CA PHE A 76 4.83 2.61 17.32
C PHE A 76 3.41 2.82 17.83
N ASN A 77 3.12 4.03 18.29
CA ASN A 77 1.80 4.47 18.73
C ASN A 77 0.95 5.10 17.61
N ALA A 78 1.40 5.02 16.36
CA ALA A 78 0.70 5.58 15.20
C ALA A 78 1.09 4.85 13.92
N LYS A 79 0.08 4.50 13.11
CA LYS A 79 0.25 3.88 11.80
C LYS A 79 1.17 4.66 10.87
N THR A 80 1.07 6.00 10.87
CA THR A 80 1.91 6.86 10.03
C THR A 80 3.39 6.81 10.43
N SER A 81 3.68 6.64 11.72
CA SER A 81 5.05 6.51 12.23
C SER A 81 5.65 5.17 11.83
N MET A 82 4.88 4.09 11.91
CA MET A 82 5.29 2.76 11.44
C MET A 82 5.48 2.73 9.91
N ASP A 83 4.55 3.31 9.14
CA ASP A 83 4.68 3.43 7.69
C ASP A 83 5.93 4.25 7.29
N ARG A 84 6.24 5.31 8.03
CA ARG A 84 7.49 6.08 7.84
C ARG A 84 8.71 5.25 8.19
N HIS A 85 8.66 4.49 9.27
CA HIS A 85 9.74 3.59 9.68
C HIS A 85 10.08 2.56 8.60
N PHE A 86 9.07 1.94 7.97
CA PHE A 86 9.27 1.03 6.84
C PHE A 86 9.83 1.73 5.59
N ARG A 87 9.35 2.95 5.27
CA ARG A 87 9.83 3.71 4.10
C ARG A 87 11.27 4.20 4.25
N GLU A 88 11.66 4.61 5.46
CA GLU A 88 13.01 5.10 5.74
C GLU A 88 14.03 3.96 5.92
N TYR A 89 13.60 2.69 5.79
CA TYR A 89 14.45 1.50 5.96
C TYR A 89 15.25 1.51 7.27
N LYS A 90 14.68 2.11 8.31
CA LYS A 90 15.28 2.17 9.66
C LYS A 90 15.15 0.85 10.42
N CYS A 91 14.64 -0.19 9.77
CA CYS A 91 14.66 -1.58 10.21
C CYS A 91 15.19 -2.49 9.10
N GLU A 92 15.36 -3.75 9.46
CA GLU A 92 15.82 -4.82 8.57
C GLU A 92 14.81 -5.23 7.48
N ILE A 93 13.72 -4.48 7.27
CA ILE A 93 12.80 -4.72 6.14
C ILE A 93 13.51 -4.68 4.78
N LYS A 94 14.62 -3.92 4.68
CA LYS A 94 15.48 -3.93 3.49
C LYS A 94 16.21 -5.26 3.27
N ASN A 95 16.38 -6.08 4.31
CA ASN A 95 17.00 -7.40 4.19
C ASN A 95 15.99 -8.42 3.65
N PHE A 96 14.69 -8.16 3.83
CA PHE A 96 13.63 -9.00 3.28
C PHE A 96 13.53 -8.91 1.75
N TYR A 97 13.80 -7.73 1.17
CA TYR A 97 13.79 -7.49 -0.28
C TYR A 97 15.16 -7.14 -0.82
N THR A 98 15.56 -7.70 -1.96
CA THR A 98 16.78 -7.33 -2.67
C THR A 98 16.71 -5.94 -3.30
N THR A 99 17.86 -5.39 -3.73
CA THR A 99 17.94 -4.15 -4.51
C THR A 99 17.16 -4.21 -5.83
N LYS A 100 16.95 -5.42 -6.37
CA LYS A 100 16.12 -5.68 -7.55
C LYS A 100 14.62 -5.65 -7.25
N GLY A 101 14.23 -5.58 -5.98
CA GLY A 101 12.85 -5.46 -5.53
C GLY A 101 12.13 -6.79 -5.29
N TRP A 102 12.81 -7.92 -5.50
CA TRP A 102 12.30 -9.26 -5.19
C TRP A 102 12.57 -9.64 -3.74
N SER A 103 11.75 -10.51 -3.15
CA SER A 103 12.07 -11.10 -1.85
C SER A 103 13.38 -11.89 -1.95
N LEU A 104 14.12 -11.97 -0.84
CA LEU A 104 15.34 -12.78 -0.78
C LEU A 104 15.02 -14.25 -1.10
N ALA A 105 13.91 -14.76 -0.57
CA ALA A 105 13.39 -16.10 -0.84
C ALA A 105 13.26 -16.39 -2.35
N PHE A 106 12.73 -15.45 -3.14
CA PHE A 106 12.61 -15.60 -4.58
C PHE A 106 13.96 -15.71 -5.28
N THR A 107 14.92 -14.89 -4.87
CA THR A 107 16.27 -14.88 -5.44
C THR A 107 17.01 -16.18 -5.14
N VAL A 108 16.85 -16.67 -3.91
CA VAL A 108 17.47 -17.90 -3.41
C VAL A 108 16.90 -19.14 -4.12
N ALA A 109 15.58 -19.25 -4.26
CA ALA A 109 14.98 -20.39 -4.94
C ALA A 109 15.36 -20.46 -6.43
N ILE A 110 15.45 -19.30 -7.12
CA ILE A 110 15.95 -19.25 -8.50
C ILE A 110 17.42 -19.67 -8.60
N ALA A 111 18.21 -19.47 -7.55
CA ALA A 111 19.59 -19.93 -7.48
C ALA A 111 19.72 -21.44 -7.23
N GLY A 112 18.60 -22.17 -7.09
CA GLY A 112 18.58 -23.63 -6.99
C GLY A 112 18.44 -24.18 -5.57
N GLU A 113 18.19 -23.35 -4.55
CA GLU A 113 17.84 -23.86 -3.22
C GLU A 113 16.44 -24.48 -3.26
N VAL A 114 16.36 -25.78 -2.99
CA VAL A 114 15.09 -26.53 -2.95
C VAL A 114 14.52 -26.49 -1.54
N VAL A 115 13.27 -26.08 -1.41
CA VAL A 115 12.54 -26.02 -0.14
C VAL A 115 11.28 -26.89 -0.21
N PRO A 116 11.05 -27.83 0.71
CA PRO A 116 9.86 -28.68 0.68
C PRO A 116 8.57 -27.84 0.66
N THR A 117 7.60 -28.22 -0.18
CA THR A 117 6.34 -27.47 -0.37
C THR A 117 5.13 -28.14 0.27
N ASP A 118 5.30 -29.33 0.87
CA ASP A 118 4.21 -30.12 1.47
C ASP A 118 3.52 -29.39 2.63
N THR A 119 4.29 -28.62 3.40
CA THR A 119 3.73 -27.85 4.53
C THR A 119 2.82 -26.74 4.03
N LEU A 120 3.22 -26.03 2.96
CA LEU A 120 2.37 -25.05 2.27
C LEU A 120 1.10 -25.71 1.73
N LEU A 121 1.22 -26.82 1.03
CA LEU A 121 0.07 -27.51 0.46
C LEU A 121 -0.90 -27.97 1.53
N THR A 122 -0.39 -28.56 2.62
CA THR A 122 -1.20 -28.96 3.77
C THR A 122 -1.94 -27.75 4.33
N PHE A 123 -1.22 -26.65 4.61
CA PHE A 123 -1.80 -25.41 5.14
C PHE A 123 -2.88 -24.80 4.23
N MET A 124 -2.69 -24.86 2.91
CA MET A 124 -3.64 -24.32 1.93
C MET A 124 -4.86 -25.22 1.72
N ASN A 125 -4.73 -26.53 1.95
CA ASN A 125 -5.76 -27.54 1.75
C ASN A 125 -6.56 -27.90 3.01
N GLU A 126 -6.26 -27.31 4.17
CA GLU A 126 -6.96 -27.59 5.43
C GLU A 126 -8.49 -27.44 5.35
N ASN A 127 -9.00 -26.55 4.49
CA ASN A 127 -10.43 -26.31 4.31
C ASN A 127 -10.76 -26.06 2.84
N GLU A 128 -11.73 -26.83 2.31
CA GLU A 128 -12.24 -26.61 0.95
C GLU A 128 -12.94 -25.23 0.83
N GLY A 129 -12.78 -24.60 -0.33
CA GLY A 129 -13.44 -23.35 -0.63
C GLY A 129 -13.54 -23.05 -2.11
N LYS A 130 -13.97 -21.82 -2.41
CA LYS A 130 -14.21 -21.34 -3.79
C LYS A 130 -13.11 -20.41 -4.31
N SER A 131 -12.14 -20.07 -3.47
CA SER A 131 -11.06 -19.17 -3.85
C SER A 131 -9.99 -19.92 -4.63
N MET A 132 -9.28 -19.17 -5.47
CA MET A 132 -8.13 -19.66 -6.22
C MET A 132 -7.01 -18.65 -6.19
N VAL A 133 -5.78 -19.16 -6.26
CA VAL A 133 -4.57 -18.38 -6.44
C VAL A 133 -4.27 -18.38 -7.93
N TYR A 134 -4.10 -17.20 -8.50
CA TYR A 134 -3.76 -17.04 -9.91
C TYR A 134 -2.47 -16.24 -10.06
N VAL A 135 -1.78 -16.50 -11.17
CA VAL A 135 -0.52 -15.86 -11.52
C VAL A 135 -0.62 -15.16 -12.85
N VAL A 136 0.11 -14.05 -12.99
CA VAL A 136 0.21 -13.26 -14.21
C VAL A 136 1.68 -13.07 -14.56
N SER A 137 2.03 -13.31 -15.82
CA SER A 137 3.38 -13.18 -16.37
C SER A 137 3.39 -12.34 -17.65
N LYS A 138 4.49 -11.65 -17.93
CA LYS A 138 4.75 -11.02 -19.24
C LYS A 138 5.53 -11.92 -20.20
N GLY A 139 5.99 -13.09 -19.76
CA GLY A 139 6.90 -13.95 -20.51
C GLY A 139 6.80 -15.41 -20.08
N GLU A 140 7.74 -16.21 -20.55
CA GLU A 140 7.72 -17.67 -20.35
C GLU A 140 8.56 -18.10 -19.14
N ASN A 141 9.51 -17.26 -18.73
CA ASN A 141 10.37 -17.56 -17.60
C ASN A 141 9.66 -17.23 -16.29
N VAL A 142 9.98 -17.94 -15.21
CA VAL A 142 9.47 -17.60 -13.87
C VAL A 142 9.89 -16.20 -13.43
N THR A 143 11.02 -15.69 -13.94
CA THR A 143 11.50 -14.32 -13.72
C THR A 143 10.65 -13.25 -14.43
N ASP A 144 9.83 -13.63 -15.40
CA ASP A 144 8.88 -12.76 -16.10
C ASP A 144 7.56 -12.59 -15.34
N TRP A 145 7.45 -13.21 -14.17
CA TRP A 145 6.32 -13.06 -13.29
C TRP A 145 6.05 -11.59 -12.89
N LEU A 146 4.78 -11.21 -12.87
CA LEU A 146 4.31 -9.86 -12.56
C LEU A 146 3.45 -9.80 -11.29
N TYR A 147 2.55 -10.76 -11.12
CA TYR A 147 1.50 -10.67 -10.09
C TYR A 147 1.00 -12.05 -9.67
N VAL A 148 0.77 -12.24 -8.38
CA VAL A 148 -0.04 -13.32 -7.81
C VAL A 148 -1.21 -12.66 -7.10
N GLY A 149 -2.41 -13.20 -7.26
CA GLY A 149 -3.57 -12.75 -6.50
C GLY A 149 -4.46 -13.89 -6.08
N VAL A 150 -5.34 -13.61 -5.14
CA VAL A 150 -6.39 -14.55 -4.70
C VAL A 150 -7.76 -13.99 -5.09
N THR A 151 -8.64 -14.86 -5.58
CA THR A 151 -9.98 -14.45 -5.99
C THR A 151 -10.95 -15.63 -6.05
N THR A 152 -12.24 -15.33 -5.91
CA THR A 152 -13.33 -16.26 -6.22
C THR A 152 -13.87 -16.08 -7.64
N ALA A 153 -13.45 -15.02 -8.35
CA ALA A 153 -13.97 -14.61 -9.65
C ALA A 153 -12.83 -14.21 -10.60
N PHE A 154 -12.05 -15.20 -11.05
CA PHE A 154 -10.80 -15.01 -11.78
C PHE A 154 -10.88 -14.05 -12.97
N ASP A 155 -11.76 -14.32 -13.92
CA ASP A 155 -11.86 -13.50 -15.14
C ASP A 155 -12.26 -12.06 -14.85
N SER A 156 -13.21 -11.85 -13.93
CA SER A 156 -13.66 -10.51 -13.54
C SER A 156 -12.55 -9.74 -12.82
N ARG A 157 -11.86 -10.40 -11.87
CA ARG A 157 -10.79 -9.76 -11.09
C ARG A 157 -9.60 -9.42 -11.98
N PHE A 158 -9.19 -10.33 -12.86
CA PHE A 158 -8.10 -10.08 -13.80
C PHE A 158 -8.41 -8.91 -14.72
N ARG A 159 -9.61 -8.85 -15.32
CA ARG A 159 -10.04 -7.70 -16.16
C ARG A 159 -10.05 -6.38 -15.39
N SER A 160 -10.46 -6.40 -14.12
CA SER A 160 -10.37 -5.23 -13.24
C SER A 160 -8.92 -4.77 -13.07
N HIS A 161 -7.97 -5.68 -12.81
CA HIS A 161 -6.56 -5.29 -12.71
C HIS A 161 -5.99 -4.80 -14.05
N ALA A 162 -6.35 -5.44 -15.16
CA ALA A 162 -5.92 -5.03 -16.50
C ALA A 162 -6.35 -3.58 -16.83
N THR A 163 -7.52 -3.17 -16.36
CA THR A 163 -8.07 -1.82 -16.60
C THR A 163 -7.63 -0.78 -15.56
N GLN A 164 -7.36 -1.17 -14.31
CA GLN A 164 -7.05 -0.27 -13.18
C GLN A 164 -5.58 0.20 -13.10
N LYS A 165 -4.89 0.31 -14.24
CA LYS A 165 -3.46 0.70 -14.34
C LYS A 165 -2.44 -0.36 -13.92
N PHE A 166 -2.84 -1.48 -13.31
CA PHE A 166 -1.86 -2.47 -12.83
C PHE A 166 -1.08 -3.14 -13.95
N PHE A 167 -1.78 -3.51 -15.03
CA PHE A 167 -1.13 -4.13 -16.19
C PHE A 167 -1.10 -3.22 -17.43
N VAL A 168 -1.32 -1.93 -17.22
CA VAL A 168 -1.23 -0.94 -18.29
C VAL A 168 0.23 -0.80 -18.75
N GLY A 169 0.45 -0.87 -20.06
CA GLY A 169 1.78 -0.83 -20.67
C GLY A 169 2.43 -2.19 -20.85
N TYR A 170 1.86 -3.27 -20.27
CA TYR A 170 2.25 -4.63 -20.62
C TYR A 170 1.41 -5.07 -21.82
N GLY A 171 2.07 -5.37 -22.94
CA GLY A 171 1.39 -5.77 -24.18
C GLY A 171 0.71 -7.14 -24.06
N LYS A 172 1.47 -8.19 -24.35
CA LYS A 172 0.99 -9.57 -24.21
C LYS A 172 1.20 -10.04 -22.77
N LEU A 173 0.13 -10.50 -22.14
CA LEU A 173 0.15 -11.08 -20.81
C LEU A 173 -0.25 -12.56 -20.88
N ARG A 174 0.18 -13.31 -19.87
CA ARG A 174 -0.25 -14.69 -19.63
C ARG A 174 -0.83 -14.77 -18.24
N GLN A 175 -1.87 -15.55 -18.07
CA GLN A 175 -2.43 -15.83 -16.76
C GLN A 175 -2.71 -17.31 -16.59
N ALA A 176 -2.56 -17.83 -15.38
CA ALA A 176 -2.85 -19.22 -15.04
C ALA A 176 -3.34 -19.32 -13.59
N VAL A 177 -4.03 -20.42 -13.28
CA VAL A 177 -4.45 -20.74 -11.91
C VAL A 177 -3.39 -21.65 -11.29
N LEU A 178 -2.82 -21.24 -10.17
CA LEU A 178 -1.76 -21.95 -9.44
C LEU A 178 -2.34 -22.92 -8.39
N ILE A 179 -3.35 -22.48 -7.64
CA ILE A 179 -4.03 -23.29 -6.60
C ILE A 179 -5.53 -23.05 -6.73
N LYS A 180 -6.33 -24.11 -6.63
CA LYS A 180 -7.81 -24.05 -6.62
C LYS A 180 -8.33 -24.53 -5.27
N GLY A 181 -9.57 -24.17 -4.96
CA GLY A 181 -10.30 -24.79 -3.86
C GLY A 181 -9.94 -24.26 -2.47
N ILE A 182 -9.39 -23.05 -2.38
CA ILE A 182 -8.94 -22.50 -1.09
C ILE A 182 -10.12 -21.88 -0.35
N SER A 183 -10.19 -22.10 0.97
CA SER A 183 -11.16 -21.42 1.85
C SER A 183 -11.02 -19.90 1.85
N MET A 184 -12.11 -19.19 2.15
CA MET A 184 -12.07 -17.73 2.29
C MET A 184 -11.19 -17.28 3.46
N GLU A 185 -11.13 -18.05 4.55
CA GLU A 185 -10.25 -17.74 5.68
C GLU A 185 -8.78 -17.71 5.25
N LYS A 186 -8.35 -18.72 4.50
CA LYS A 186 -6.98 -18.80 3.95
C LYS A 186 -6.77 -17.90 2.74
N SER A 187 -7.84 -17.36 2.14
CA SER A 187 -7.70 -16.39 1.04
C SER A 187 -7.00 -15.11 1.50
N HIS A 188 -7.06 -14.77 2.79
CA HIS A 188 -6.35 -13.64 3.36
C HIS A 188 -4.83 -13.86 3.32
N SER A 189 -4.38 -15.13 3.28
CA SER A 189 -2.97 -15.53 3.06
C SER A 189 -2.46 -15.16 1.67
N GLU A 190 -3.23 -14.40 0.89
CA GLU A 190 -2.77 -13.63 -0.26
C GLU A 190 -1.43 -12.95 0.04
N GLY A 191 -1.20 -12.42 1.24
CA GLY A 191 0.08 -11.83 1.63
C GLY A 191 1.28 -12.78 1.54
N LEU A 192 1.09 -14.07 1.81
CA LEU A 192 2.16 -15.08 1.69
C LEU A 192 2.50 -15.38 0.22
N LEU A 193 1.55 -15.14 -0.69
CA LEU A 193 1.63 -15.54 -2.10
C LEU A 193 1.88 -14.33 -3.02
N ILE A 194 1.47 -13.13 -2.61
CA ILE A 194 1.85 -11.87 -3.24
C ILE A 194 3.33 -11.66 -2.92
N MET A 195 4.17 -11.81 -3.92
CA MET A 195 5.53 -11.29 -3.87
C MET A 195 5.62 -10.30 -5.03
N ALA A 196 5.54 -9.02 -4.71
CA ALA A 196 5.53 -8.01 -5.75
C ALA A 196 6.87 -7.94 -6.48
N ASN A 197 6.83 -7.99 -7.81
CA ASN A 197 7.88 -7.38 -8.63
C ASN A 197 7.90 -5.86 -8.33
N LYS A 198 9.09 -5.24 -8.46
CA LYS A 198 9.52 -3.87 -8.08
C LYS A 198 8.52 -2.71 -8.25
N HIS A 199 7.47 -2.89 -9.05
CA HIS A 199 6.54 -1.84 -9.47
C HIS A 199 5.17 -1.85 -8.77
N LEU A 200 4.83 -2.87 -7.96
CA LEU A 200 3.57 -2.84 -7.20
C LEU A 200 3.72 -1.99 -5.93
N LYS A 201 2.93 -0.90 -5.90
CA LYS A 201 3.09 0.26 -5.01
C LYS A 201 2.78 0.04 -3.52
N ASN A 202 2.80 -1.18 -2.99
CA ASN A 202 2.37 -1.37 -1.60
C ASN A 202 3.05 -2.51 -0.85
N LYS A 203 4.39 -2.49 -0.78
CA LYS A 203 5.18 -3.31 0.16
C LYS A 203 4.58 -3.32 1.58
N ASN A 204 4.05 -2.18 2.02
CA ASN A 204 3.40 -2.04 3.34
C ASN A 204 2.09 -2.84 3.45
N THR A 205 1.35 -3.07 2.36
CA THR A 205 0.11 -3.86 2.37
C THR A 205 0.38 -5.34 2.21
N GLU A 206 1.33 -5.72 1.35
CA GLU A 206 1.84 -7.10 1.27
C GLU A 206 2.24 -7.59 2.65
N TYR A 207 3.05 -6.79 3.35
CA TYR A 207 3.51 -7.09 4.68
C TYR A 207 2.41 -7.12 5.76
N ARG A 208 1.43 -6.20 5.71
CA ARG A 208 0.28 -6.28 6.64
C ARG A 208 -0.58 -7.51 6.39
N ASN A 209 -0.76 -7.89 5.13
CA ASN A 209 -1.51 -9.09 4.78
C ASN A 209 -0.77 -10.32 5.32
N ILE A 210 0.55 -10.36 5.20
CA ILE A 210 1.39 -11.39 5.80
C ILE A 210 1.18 -11.46 7.32
N LEU A 211 1.24 -10.34 8.04
CA LEU A 211 1.03 -10.29 9.50
C LEU A 211 -0.34 -10.83 9.93
N HIS A 212 -1.39 -10.54 9.16
CA HIS A 212 -2.75 -11.01 9.47
C HIS A 212 -2.88 -12.54 9.31
N CYS A 213 -1.99 -13.18 8.55
CA CYS A 213 -2.16 -14.58 8.16
C CYS A 213 -1.31 -15.54 8.97
N ILE A 214 -0.24 -15.05 9.56
CA ILE A 214 0.66 -15.87 10.37
C ILE A 214 0.35 -15.60 11.83
N LYS A 215 -0.29 -16.58 12.49
CA LYS A 215 -0.27 -16.65 13.96
C LYS A 215 1.15 -17.01 14.38
N CYS A 216 1.84 -16.11 15.05
CA CYS A 216 3.14 -16.40 15.67
C CYS A 216 2.94 -16.76 17.12
N GLY A 217 3.67 -17.77 17.60
CA GLY A 217 3.82 -18.00 19.04
C GLY A 217 4.56 -16.85 19.71
N GLU A 218 4.50 -16.75 21.04
CA GLU A 218 5.18 -15.71 21.82
C GLU A 218 6.70 -15.70 21.60
N ASP A 219 7.28 -16.88 21.33
CA ASP A 219 8.72 -17.07 21.12
C ASP A 219 9.15 -17.07 19.64
N GLU A 220 8.22 -17.00 18.68
CA GLU A 220 8.56 -17.08 17.26
C GLU A 220 8.88 -15.71 16.66
N LEU A 221 10.04 -15.61 16.03
CA LEU A 221 10.40 -14.44 15.24
C LEU A 221 9.52 -14.37 13.98
N VAL A 222 8.58 -13.43 13.98
CA VAL A 222 7.59 -13.29 12.89
C VAL A 222 8.26 -13.23 11.52
N HIS A 223 9.35 -12.49 11.37
CA HIS A 223 10.04 -12.34 10.08
C HIS A 223 10.64 -13.64 9.55
N GLU A 224 11.11 -14.55 10.42
CA GLU A 224 11.61 -15.87 10.00
C GLU A 224 10.46 -16.74 9.51
N LYS A 225 9.33 -16.73 10.21
CA LYS A 225 8.12 -17.45 9.81
C LYS A 225 7.57 -16.94 8.48
N VAL A 226 7.57 -15.62 8.27
CA VAL A 226 7.25 -15.03 6.96
C VAL A 226 8.19 -15.53 5.89
N ALA A 227 9.51 -15.46 6.14
CA ALA A 227 10.51 -15.88 5.17
C ALA A 227 10.35 -17.37 4.81
N PHE A 228 10.05 -18.23 5.79
CA PHE A 228 9.77 -19.64 5.60
C PHE A 228 8.57 -19.89 4.66
N TRP A 229 7.42 -19.28 4.94
CA TRP A 229 6.24 -19.43 4.08
C TRP A 229 6.45 -18.85 2.69
N HIS A 230 7.15 -17.72 2.58
CA HIS A 230 7.53 -17.15 1.29
C HIS A 230 8.42 -18.09 0.49
N ARG A 231 9.45 -18.71 1.11
CA ARG A 231 10.31 -19.68 0.43
C ARG A 231 9.50 -20.86 -0.14
N GLN A 232 8.59 -21.42 0.66
CA GLN A 232 7.73 -22.51 0.17
C GLN A 232 6.81 -22.04 -0.97
N ALA A 233 6.21 -20.85 -0.86
CA ALA A 233 5.35 -20.31 -1.90
C ALA A 233 6.08 -20.08 -3.23
N VAL A 234 7.30 -19.54 -3.16
CA VAL A 234 8.19 -19.38 -4.32
C VAL A 234 8.50 -20.74 -4.93
N GLN A 235 8.96 -21.68 -4.12
CA GLN A 235 9.40 -22.98 -4.59
C GLN A 235 8.24 -23.73 -5.26
N TYR A 236 7.05 -23.68 -4.65
CA TYR A 236 5.83 -24.23 -5.24
C TYR A 236 5.48 -23.57 -6.58
N LEU A 237 5.62 -22.25 -6.68
CA LEU A 237 5.43 -21.54 -7.95
C LEU A 237 6.41 -22.03 -9.02
N ILE A 238 7.69 -22.16 -8.69
CA ILE A 238 8.74 -22.64 -9.61
C ILE A 238 8.43 -24.07 -10.08
N GLU A 239 8.10 -24.96 -9.16
CA GLU A 239 7.76 -26.36 -9.45
C GLU A 239 6.55 -26.49 -10.39
N LYS A 240 5.51 -25.67 -10.16
CA LYS A 240 4.30 -25.72 -10.99
C LYS A 240 4.45 -24.95 -12.30
N TRP A 241 5.37 -24.00 -12.39
CA TRP A 241 5.49 -23.07 -13.53
C TRP A 241 5.41 -23.74 -14.92
N PRO A 242 6.14 -24.84 -15.20
CA PRO A 242 6.13 -25.49 -16.51
C PRO A 242 4.80 -26.21 -16.83
N THR A 243 4.01 -26.51 -15.80
CA THR A 243 2.76 -27.29 -15.90
C THR A 243 1.50 -26.43 -15.84
N LEU A 244 1.65 -25.11 -15.69
CA LEU A 244 0.53 -24.19 -15.60
C LEU A 244 -0.20 -24.08 -16.96
N ASP A 245 -1.53 -24.16 -16.91
CA ASP A 245 -2.41 -23.91 -18.07
C ASP A 245 -2.50 -22.41 -18.36
N TRP A 246 -1.53 -21.92 -19.15
CA TRP A 246 -1.38 -20.51 -19.47
C TRP A 246 -2.38 -20.03 -20.51
N LYS A 247 -3.28 -19.15 -20.10
CA LYS A 247 -4.16 -18.39 -21.00
C LYS A 247 -3.47 -17.09 -21.42
N ILE A 248 -3.40 -16.88 -22.73
CA ILE A 248 -2.86 -15.64 -23.31
C ILE A 248 -3.93 -14.56 -23.25
N PHE A 249 -3.55 -13.38 -22.76
CA PHE A 249 -4.38 -12.19 -22.75
C PHE A 249 -3.66 -11.07 -23.50
N ASN A 250 -4.25 -10.63 -24.62
CA ASN A 250 -3.77 -9.48 -25.36
C ASN A 250 -4.37 -8.22 -24.73
N ASN A 251 -3.55 -7.48 -23.98
CA ASN A 251 -3.99 -6.22 -23.39
C ASN A 251 -3.94 -5.12 -24.46
N ASN A 252 -4.87 -5.19 -25.42
CA ASN A 252 -5.03 -4.17 -26.46
C ASN A 252 -5.73 -2.90 -25.93
N ILE A 253 -5.80 -2.73 -24.61
CA ILE A 253 -6.22 -1.46 -24.02
C ILE A 253 -5.13 -0.46 -24.40
N GLN A 254 -5.30 0.15 -25.57
CA GLN A 254 -4.61 1.37 -25.92
C GLN A 254 -4.85 2.29 -24.73
N ILE A 255 -3.76 2.75 -24.12
CA ILE A 255 -3.83 3.90 -23.25
C ILE A 255 -4.40 4.98 -24.16
N LYS A 256 -5.72 5.19 -24.13
CA LYS A 256 -6.32 6.41 -24.66
C LYS A 256 -5.49 7.47 -23.97
N ASN A 257 -4.61 8.13 -24.71
CA ASN A 257 -3.69 9.12 -24.20
C ASN A 257 -4.53 10.11 -23.38
N THR A 258 -4.67 9.85 -22.07
CA THR A 258 -5.31 10.75 -21.13
C THR A 258 -4.28 11.82 -20.95
N ASN A 259 -4.32 12.77 -21.88
CA ASN A 259 -3.34 13.80 -22.14
C ASN A 259 -1.95 13.21 -22.36
N GLN A 260 -1.65 12.97 -23.63
CA GLN A 260 -0.31 13.28 -24.10
C GLN A 260 0.03 14.65 -23.49
N ILE A 261 0.90 14.67 -22.49
CA ILE A 261 1.70 15.86 -22.25
C ILE A 261 2.45 15.97 -23.57
N ILE A 262 1.91 16.79 -24.48
CA ILE A 262 2.65 17.24 -25.63
C ILE A 262 3.98 17.69 -25.03
N PRO A 263 5.13 17.12 -25.41
CA PRO A 263 6.38 17.75 -25.07
C PRO A 263 6.31 19.12 -25.73
N THR A 264 5.84 20.13 -24.99
CA THR A 264 5.92 21.52 -25.40
C THR A 264 7.36 21.69 -25.78
N THR A 265 7.60 21.97 -27.05
CA THR A 265 8.92 22.37 -27.50
C THR A 265 9.43 23.46 -26.55
N ILE A 266 10.74 23.60 -26.35
CA ILE A 266 11.29 24.64 -25.46
C ILE A 266 10.68 26.02 -25.79
N ALA A 267 10.37 26.27 -27.07
CA ALA A 267 9.68 27.46 -27.55
C ALA A 267 8.25 27.61 -26.98
N GLU A 268 7.42 26.57 -27.04
CA GLU A 268 6.04 26.61 -26.51
C GLU A 268 6.01 26.63 -24.98
N TYR A 269 6.93 25.91 -24.32
CA TYR A 269 7.09 26.01 -22.86
C TYR A 269 7.45 27.43 -22.46
N THR A 270 8.39 28.07 -23.18
CA THR A 270 8.81 29.45 -22.92
C THR A 270 7.67 30.44 -23.18
N SER A 271 6.88 30.24 -24.24
CA SER A 271 5.70 31.07 -24.54
C SER A 271 4.65 30.98 -23.43
N CYS A 272 4.28 29.76 -23.01
CA CYS A 272 3.35 29.54 -21.90
C CYS A 272 3.89 30.06 -20.55
N PHE A 273 5.19 29.86 -20.29
CA PHE A 273 5.87 30.35 -19.09
C PHE A 273 5.90 31.89 -19.04
N ASN A 274 5.95 32.56 -20.19
CA ASN A 274 5.91 34.02 -20.26
C ASN A 274 4.50 34.59 -20.12
N GLN A 275 3.45 33.80 -20.34
CA GLN A 275 2.04 34.21 -20.15
C GLN A 275 1.56 34.09 -18.70
N ILE A 276 2.21 33.29 -17.85
CA ILE A 276 1.83 33.18 -16.43
C ILE A 276 2.34 34.37 -15.61
N SER A 277 1.55 34.74 -14.58
CA SER A 277 1.86 35.89 -13.73
C SER A 277 3.26 35.80 -13.08
N PRO A 278 3.93 36.94 -12.81
CA PRO A 278 5.25 36.94 -12.18
C PRO A 278 5.29 36.19 -10.83
N LYS A 279 4.19 36.23 -10.07
CA LYS A 279 4.04 35.50 -8.80
C LYS A 279 4.07 33.98 -9.01
N THR A 280 3.37 33.50 -10.04
CA THR A 280 3.32 32.07 -10.40
C THR A 280 4.67 31.59 -10.91
N ARG A 281 5.39 32.37 -11.73
CA ARG A 281 6.76 32.03 -12.18
C ARG A 281 7.74 31.84 -11.04
N ARG A 282 7.70 32.71 -10.02
CA ARG A 282 8.56 32.58 -8.83
C ARG A 282 8.30 31.27 -8.07
N MET A 283 7.07 30.78 -8.02
CA MET A 283 6.74 29.51 -7.35
C MET A 283 7.21 28.28 -8.13
N VAL A 284 7.13 28.32 -9.46
CA VAL A 284 7.62 27.25 -10.34
C VAL A 284 9.14 27.15 -10.27
N ASN A 285 9.86 28.28 -10.34
CA ASN A 285 11.32 28.31 -10.26
C ASN A 285 11.86 27.88 -8.88
N LYS A 286 11.16 28.22 -7.79
CA LYS A 286 11.51 27.73 -6.44
C LYS A 286 11.45 26.20 -6.31
N ARG A 287 10.59 25.52 -7.09
CA ARG A 287 10.49 24.05 -7.09
C ARG A 287 11.57 23.39 -7.94
N ALA A 288 11.95 24.01 -9.06
CA ALA A 288 13.00 23.48 -9.93
C ALA A 288 14.40 23.54 -9.28
N ASN A 289 14.70 24.62 -8.56
CA ASN A 289 16.02 24.80 -7.92
C ASN A 289 16.18 24.06 -6.58
N GLY A 290 15.13 23.41 -6.07
CA GLY A 290 15.20 22.60 -4.84
C GLY A 290 15.72 21.18 -5.03
N PHE A 291 16.03 20.77 -6.27
CA PHE A 291 16.47 19.41 -6.62
C PHE A 291 17.94 19.30 -7.03
N TYR A 292 18.65 20.42 -7.13
CA TYR A 292 20.09 20.43 -7.32
C TYR A 292 20.73 21.48 -6.40
N SER A 293 21.17 21.01 -5.24
CA SER A 293 22.34 21.55 -4.57
C SER A 293 23.23 20.35 -4.21
N PRO A 294 24.55 20.44 -4.43
CA PRO A 294 25.49 19.38 -4.08
C PRO A 294 25.49 19.08 -2.57
#